data_AF-A0A830BL03-F1
#
_entry.id   AF-A0A830BL03-F1
#
_cell.length_a   1.000
_cell.length_b   1.000
_cell.length_c   1.000
_cell.angle_alpha   90.00
_cell.angle_beta   90.00
_cell.angle_gamma   90.00
#
_symmetry.space_group_name_H-M   'P 1'
#
loop_
_entity.id
_entity.type
_entity.pdbx_description
1 polymer ?
#
loop_
_entity_poly.entity_id
_entity_poly.type
_entity_poly.pdbx_seq_one_letter_code
_entity_poly.pdbx_strand_id
1 'polypeptide(L)'
;DIEQILLEAQHRWLRPAEICEILQNYKNFRIAPEPPNRPPNGSLFLFDRKVLRYFRRDGHSWRKKKDGKTVKEAHERLKAGSVDVLHCYYAHGEDNENFQRRSYWMLEE
;
A
#
# COMPACT_ATOMS: atom_id res chain seq x y z
N ASP A 1 -3.10 19.42 0.90
CA ASP A 1 -2.67 19.42 2.31
C ASP A 1 -2.47 17.98 2.74
N ILE A 2 -1.28 17.66 3.27
CA ILE A 2 -0.92 16.30 3.69
C ILE A 2 -1.81 15.84 4.85
N GLU A 3 -2.19 16.74 5.76
CA GLU A 3 -3.07 16.39 6.89
C GLU A 3 -4.43 15.89 6.39
N GLN A 4 -5.01 16.59 5.41
CA GLN A 4 -6.26 16.16 4.78
C GLN A 4 -6.12 14.78 4.12
N ILE A 5 -5.01 14.51 3.43
CA ILE A 5 -4.76 13.19 2.81
C ILE A 5 -4.76 12.08 3.88
N LEU A 6 -4.13 12.32 5.03
CA LEU A 6 -4.09 11.35 6.13
C LEU A 6 -5.47 11.09 6.74
N LEU A 7 -6.32 12.13 6.84
CA LEU A 7 -7.71 11.98 7.28
C LEU A 7 -8.55 11.17 6.28
N GLU A 8 -8.43 11.47 4.99
CA GLU A 8 -9.15 10.79 3.92
C GLU A 8 -8.79 9.29 3.83
N ALA A 9 -7.54 8.93 4.13
CA ALA A 9 -7.06 7.55 4.11
C ALA A 9 -7.82 6.63 5.08
N GLN A 10 -8.44 7.19 6.13
CA GLN A 10 -9.25 6.42 7.09
C GLN A 10 -10.62 6.03 6.53
N HIS A 11 -11.11 6.74 5.52
CA HIS A 11 -12.48 6.61 5.02
C HIS A 11 -12.55 6.07 3.59
N ARG A 12 -11.50 6.24 2.78
CA ARG A 12 -11.46 5.77 1.39
C ARG A 12 -10.03 5.47 0.92
N TRP A 13 -9.95 4.78 -0.22
CA TRP A 13 -8.70 4.69 -0.95
C TRP A 13 -8.24 6.07 -1.43
N LEU A 14 -6.94 6.34 -1.24
CA LEU A 14 -6.29 7.51 -1.79
C LEU A 14 -6.17 7.41 -3.31
N ARG A 15 -6.31 8.54 -3.97
CA ARG A 15 -6.14 8.72 -5.41
C ARG A 15 -4.64 8.68 -5.75
N PRO A 16 -4.26 8.31 -6.99
CA PRO A 16 -2.85 8.26 -7.39
C PRO A 16 -2.06 9.54 -7.09
N ALA A 17 -2.64 10.72 -7.34
CA ALA A 17 -2.01 12.00 -7.03
C ALA A 17 -1.73 12.20 -5.52
N GLU A 18 -2.65 11.75 -4.65
CA GLU A 18 -2.47 11.84 -3.19
C GLU A 18 -1.37 10.88 -2.71
N ILE A 19 -1.27 9.70 -3.31
CA ILE A 19 -0.17 8.75 -3.05
C ILE A 19 1.18 9.33 -3.52
N CYS A 20 1.22 9.95 -4.71
CA CYS A 20 2.42 10.63 -5.20
C CYS A 20 2.86 11.74 -4.25
N GLU A 21 1.93 12.55 -3.73
CA GLU A 21 2.22 13.60 -2.74
C GLU A 21 2.92 13.02 -1.49
N ILE A 22 2.42 11.90 -0.95
CA ILE A 22 3.05 11.21 0.19
C ILE A 22 4.46 10.72 -0.18
N LEU A 23 4.60 10.03 -1.32
CA LEU A 23 5.87 9.41 -1.71
C LEU A 23 6.95 10.45 -2.09
N GLN A 24 6.58 11.58 -2.69
CA GLN A 24 7.50 12.67 -3.02
C GLN A 24 7.93 13.45 -1.78
N ASN A 25 7.04 13.56 -0.79
CA ASN A 25 7.31 14.22 0.49
C ASN A 25 7.70 13.24 1.61
N TYR A 26 8.20 12.04 1.28
CA TYR A 26 8.46 10.95 2.24
C TYR A 26 9.29 11.35 3.47
N LYS A 27 10.16 12.37 3.33
CA LYS A 27 11.00 12.91 4.43
C LYS A 27 10.18 13.55 5.55
N ASN A 28 8.95 13.96 5.27
CA ASN A 28 8.03 14.55 6.25
C ASN A 28 7.24 13.48 7.02
N PHE A 29 7.42 12.20 6.69
CA PHE A 29 6.69 11.09 7.29
C PHE A 29 7.64 10.20 8.09
N ARG A 30 7.09 9.58 9.14
CA ARG A 30 7.78 8.54 9.87
C ARG A 30 7.86 7.28 9.01
N ILE A 31 9.07 6.81 8.73
CA ILE A 31 9.30 5.50 8.11
C ILE A 31 9.10 4.43 9.18
N ALA A 32 8.21 3.48 8.93
CA ALA A 32 7.97 2.35 9.80
C ALA A 32 9.18 1.39 9.77
N PRO A 33 9.77 1.06 10.92
CA PRO A 33 10.98 0.22 10.98
C PRO A 33 10.68 -1.27 10.79
N GLU A 34 9.43 -1.68 10.99
CA GLU A 34 8.97 -3.07 10.93
C GLU A 34 7.55 -3.18 10.35
N PRO A 35 7.13 -4.36 9.87
CA PRO A 35 5.77 -4.57 9.39
C PRO A 35 4.78 -4.47 10.56
N PRO A 36 3.61 -3.84 10.37
CA PRO A 36 2.58 -3.79 11.40
C PRO A 36 2.01 -5.19 11.66
N ASN A 37 1.50 -5.44 12.87
CA ASN A 37 0.82 -6.70 13.18
C ASN A 37 -0.70 -6.50 13.14
N ARG A 38 -1.34 -7.10 12.14
CA ARG A 38 -2.79 -7.07 11.87
C ARG A 38 -3.38 -5.66 12.01
N PRO A 39 -2.87 -4.67 11.26
CA PRO A 39 -3.36 -3.30 11.37
C PRO A 39 -4.87 -3.23 11.03
N PRO A 40 -5.63 -2.33 11.68
CA PRO A 40 -7.03 -2.11 11.37
C PRO A 40 -7.22 -1.45 10.00
N ASN A 41 -8.46 -1.42 9.51
CA ASN A 41 -8.81 -0.69 8.29
C ASN A 41 -8.45 0.81 8.40
N GLY A 42 -8.10 1.44 7.28
CA GLY A 42 -7.68 2.84 7.21
C GLY A 42 -6.24 3.09 7.65
N SER A 43 -5.51 2.05 8.07
CA SER A 43 -4.11 2.20 8.48
C SER A 43 -3.20 2.50 7.28
N LEU A 44 -2.31 3.47 7.44
CA LEU A 44 -1.32 3.86 6.44
C LEU A 44 0.09 3.75 7.02
N PHE A 45 0.99 3.18 6.24
CA PHE A 45 2.39 3.01 6.62
C PHE A 45 3.30 3.33 5.45
N LEU A 46 4.45 3.95 5.77
CA LEU A 46 5.51 4.22 4.81
C LEU A 46 6.74 3.40 5.17
N PHE A 47 7.33 2.72 4.18
CA PHE A 47 8.47 1.83 4.39
C PHE A 47 9.59 2.17 3.41
N ASP A 48 10.84 2.02 3.86
CA ASP A 48 11.96 1.86 2.95
C ASP A 48 12.05 0.39 2.51
N ARG A 49 11.69 0.12 1.25
CA ARG A 49 11.69 -1.24 0.68
C ARG A 49 13.07 -1.88 0.59
N LYS A 50 14.15 -1.07 0.55
CA LYS A 50 15.53 -1.58 0.49
C LYS A 50 15.97 -2.09 1.86
N VAL A 51 15.51 -1.44 2.92
CA VAL A 51 15.78 -1.83 4.31
C VAL A 51 14.83 -2.94 4.77
N LEU A 52 13.52 -2.75 4.59
CA LEU A 52 12.50 -3.68 5.08
C LEU A 52 11.89 -4.51 3.94
N ARG A 53 12.62 -5.52 3.46
CA ARG A 53 12.20 -6.39 2.32
C ARG A 53 10.85 -7.10 2.54
N TYR A 54 10.51 -7.41 3.78
CA TYR A 54 9.31 -8.17 4.16
C TYR A 54 8.19 -7.29 4.75
N PHE A 55 8.12 -6.01 4.38
CA PHE A 55 7.11 -5.05 4.88
C PHE A 55 5.64 -5.51 4.72
N ARG A 56 5.38 -6.47 3.82
CA ARG A 56 4.05 -7.06 3.59
C ARG A 56 3.70 -8.22 4.52
N ARG A 57 4.59 -8.64 5.42
CA ARG A 57 4.32 -9.67 6.44
C ARG A 57 3.58 -9.04 7.62
N ASP A 58 2.36 -8.58 7.36
CA ASP A 58 1.55 -7.80 8.30
C ASP A 58 0.64 -8.65 9.20
N GLY A 59 0.85 -9.97 9.25
CA GLY A 59 0.10 -10.88 10.13
C GLY A 59 -1.35 -11.18 9.70
N HIS A 60 -1.84 -10.56 8.63
CA HIS A 60 -3.15 -10.87 8.04
C HIS A 60 -3.09 -12.12 7.14
N SER A 61 -4.20 -12.85 7.09
CA SER A 61 -4.39 -13.96 6.14
C SER A 61 -4.87 -13.41 4.80
N TRP A 62 -4.00 -13.47 3.80
CA TRP A 62 -4.28 -13.01 2.43
C TRP A 62 -4.59 -14.19 1.52
N ARG A 63 -5.48 -13.99 0.54
CA ARG A 63 -5.80 -15.02 -0.47
C ARG A 63 -4.54 -15.52 -1.13
N LYS A 64 -4.43 -16.83 -1.26
CA LYS A 64 -3.29 -17.48 -1.89
C LYS A 64 -3.62 -17.95 -3.30
N LYS A 65 -2.59 -18.16 -4.10
CA LYS A 65 -2.67 -18.86 -5.39
C LYS A 65 -3.07 -20.32 -5.16
N LYS A 66 -3.37 -21.04 -6.24
CA LYS A 66 -3.73 -22.47 -6.18
C LYS A 66 -2.67 -23.35 -5.49
N ASP A 67 -1.42 -22.89 -5.41
CA ASP A 67 -0.33 -23.56 -4.70
C ASP A 67 -0.46 -23.51 -3.16
N GLY A 68 -1.38 -22.71 -2.62
CA GLY A 68 -1.58 -22.53 -1.17
C GLY A 68 -0.41 -21.86 -0.44
N LYS A 69 0.60 -21.36 -1.17
CA LYS A 69 1.84 -20.81 -0.61
C LYS A 69 1.99 -19.34 -0.94
N THR A 70 1.71 -18.96 -2.18
CA THR A 70 1.99 -17.62 -2.68
C THR A 70 0.75 -16.73 -2.52
N VAL A 71 0.88 -15.53 -1.94
CA VAL A 71 -0.23 -14.57 -1.92
C VAL A 71 -0.62 -14.18 -3.35
N LYS A 72 -1.93 -14.14 -3.61
CA LYS A 72 -2.51 -13.68 -4.87
C LYS A 72 -2.55 -12.15 -4.87
N GLU A 73 -1.40 -11.53 -5.12
CA GLU A 73 -1.28 -10.09 -5.35
C GLU A 73 -1.41 -9.79 -6.84
N ALA A 74 -2.35 -8.91 -7.22
CA ALA A 74 -2.40 -8.33 -8.56
C ALA A 74 -1.39 -7.17 -8.66
N HIS A 75 -0.87 -6.92 -9.85
CA HIS A 75 0.06 -5.81 -10.13
C HIS A 75 -0.51 -4.90 -11.20
N GLU A 76 -0.68 -3.63 -10.85
CA GLU A 76 -1.23 -2.60 -11.73
C GLU A 76 -0.28 -1.40 -11.82
N ARG A 77 -0.43 -0.63 -12.90
CA ARG A 77 0.13 0.73 -13.02
C ARG A 77 -0.99 1.73 -12.89
N LEU A 78 -0.80 2.75 -12.06
CA LEU A 78 -1.79 3.79 -11.82
C LEU A 78 -1.35 5.13 -12.39
N LYS A 79 -2.32 5.87 -12.91
CA LYS A 79 -2.12 7.18 -13.54
C LYS A 79 -2.47 8.33 -12.62
N ALA A 80 -1.65 9.39 -12.66
CA ALA A 80 -2.03 10.71 -12.19
C ALA A 80 -2.28 11.58 -13.43
N GLY A 81 -3.55 11.96 -13.65
CA GLY A 81 -3.97 12.52 -14.92
C GLY A 81 -3.85 11.47 -16.04
N SER A 82 -3.07 11.75 -17.08
CA SER A 82 -2.88 10.88 -18.24
C SER A 82 -1.61 10.02 -18.18
N VAL A 83 -0.74 10.24 -17.18
CA VAL A 83 0.61 9.67 -17.10
C VAL A 83 0.65 8.56 -16.06
N ASP A 84 1.21 7.40 -16.43
CA ASP A 84 1.48 6.32 -15.46
C ASP A 84 2.58 6.79 -14.50
N VAL A 85 2.33 6.68 -13.19
CA VAL A 85 3.23 7.24 -12.15
C VAL A 85 3.52 6.28 -11.00
N LEU A 86 2.66 5.28 -10.77
CA LEU A 86 2.79 4.35 -9.66
C LEU A 86 2.68 2.91 -10.13
N HIS A 87 3.48 2.03 -9.54
CA HIS A 87 3.12 0.64 -9.40
C HIS A 87 2.18 0.46 -8.19
N CYS A 88 1.23 -0.47 -8.29
CA CYS A 88 0.32 -0.85 -7.22
C CYS A 88 0.22 -2.38 -7.12
N TYR A 89 0.56 -2.94 -5.97
CA TYR A 89 0.14 -4.29 -5.62
C TYR A 89 -1.20 -4.25 -4.89
N TYR A 90 -2.09 -5.17 -5.24
CA TYR A 90 -3.43 -5.27 -4.65
C TYR A 90 -3.70 -6.69 -4.17
N ALA A 91 -4.07 -6.83 -2.90
CA ALA A 91 -4.33 -8.10 -2.23
C ALA A 91 -5.70 -8.10 -1.55
N HIS A 92 -6.34 -9.27 -1.51
CA HIS A 92 -7.62 -9.50 -0.84
C HIS A 92 -7.44 -10.44 0.35
N GLY A 93 -8.15 -10.18 1.43
CA GLY A 93 -8.21 -11.03 2.61
C GLY A 93 -8.75 -12.42 2.27
N GLU A 94 -8.21 -13.44 2.94
CA GLU A 94 -8.65 -14.83 2.79
C GLU A 94 -10.10 -14.98 3.27
N ASP A 95 -10.37 -14.53 4.50
CA ASP A 95 -11.67 -14.71 5.16
C ASP A 95 -12.72 -13.65 4.77
N ASN A 96 -12.27 -12.43 4.45
CA ASN A 96 -13.16 -11.29 4.14
C ASN A 96 -12.75 -10.63 2.82
N GLU A 97 -13.61 -10.72 1.80
CA GLU A 97 -13.33 -10.15 0.47
C GLU A 97 -13.27 -8.61 0.45
N ASN A 98 -13.96 -7.97 1.41
CA ASN A 98 -13.97 -6.53 1.59
C ASN A 98 -12.73 -6.03 2.34
N PHE A 99 -11.95 -6.94 2.95
CA PHE A 99 -10.68 -6.61 3.56
C PHE A 99 -9.57 -6.69 2.51
N GLN A 100 -8.89 -5.56 2.27
CA GLN A 100 -8.00 -5.40 1.12
C GLN A 100 -6.78 -4.57 1.51
N ARG A 101 -5.68 -4.78 0.79
CA ARG A 101 -4.46 -3.98 0.94
C ARG A 101 -3.97 -3.54 -0.42
N ARG A 102 -3.53 -2.28 -0.50
CA ARG A 102 -2.74 -1.76 -1.61
C ARG A 102 -1.35 -1.36 -1.14
N SER A 103 -0.34 -1.66 -1.95
CA SER A 103 1.04 -1.21 -1.73
C SER A 103 1.52 -0.49 -2.97
N TYR A 104 2.07 0.71 -2.81
CA TYR A 104 2.43 1.58 -3.91
C TYR A 104 3.93 1.89 -3.91
N TRP A 105 4.50 2.12 -5.09
CA TRP A 105 5.80 2.77 -5.25
C TRP A 105 5.83 3.52 -6.59
N MET A 106 6.59 4.62 -6.64
CA MET A 106 6.76 5.40 -7.87
C MET A 106 7.36 4.52 -8.97
N LEU A 107 6.93 4.74 -10.21
CA LEU A 107 7.70 4.27 -11.36
C LEU A 107 9.06 4.98 -11.31
N GLU A 108 10.15 4.22 -11.40
CA GLU A 108 11.47 4.82 -11.64
C GLU A 108 11.44 5.43 -13.05
N GLU A 109 12.02 6.62 -13.20
CA GLU A 109 12.38 7.14 -14.53
C GLU A 109 13.51 6.32 -15.15
#